data_AF-A0A849S671-F1
#
_entry.id   AF-A0A849S671-F1
#
_cell.length_a   1.000
_cell.length_b   1.000
_cell.length_c   1.000
_cell.angle_alpha   90.00
_cell.angle_beta   90.00
_cell.angle_gamma   90.00
#
_symmetry.space_group_name_H-M   'P 1'
#
loop_
_entity.id
_entity.type
_entity.pdbx_description
1 polymer ?
#
loop_
_entity_poly.entity_id
_entity_poly.type
_entity_poly.pdbx_seq_one_letter_code
_entity_poly.pdbx_strand_id
1 'polypeptide(L)'
;MKTSSILKADSIETLRSLGSYYSVKNCLEEALGNKLGVTGWESFFEKINFLKDIVFSNKDHLLAICDGYSFKESKHQVAELLRLRLKARDQRELREKIKKIIAIFCANFFDPYDYYERTKLNKFKNSSKLEGIQIETPDESTSLESVLEKYRRQI
;
A
#
# COMPACT_ATOMS: atom_id res chain seq x y z
N MET A 1 14.28 -6.72 13.46
CA MET A 1 12.93 -6.12 13.62
C MET A 1 12.30 -5.98 12.25
N LYS A 2 11.00 -6.28 12.08
CA LYS A 2 10.32 -6.12 10.79
C LYS A 2 9.83 -4.68 10.62
N THR A 3 10.09 -4.06 9.47
CA THR A 3 9.60 -2.72 9.12
C THR A 3 8.08 -2.61 9.20
N SER A 4 7.36 -3.69 8.90
CA SER A 4 5.90 -3.78 9.06
C SER A 4 5.43 -3.54 10.49
N SER A 5 6.20 -3.93 11.50
CA SER A 5 5.85 -3.71 12.91
C SER A 5 5.98 -2.24 13.29
N ILE A 6 7.01 -1.55 12.77
CA ILE A 6 7.20 -0.11 12.96
C ILE A 6 6.04 0.66 12.33
N LEU A 7 5.63 0.27 11.12
CA LEU A 7 4.53 0.94 10.41
C LEU A 7 3.15 0.64 11.00
N LYS A 8 2.99 -0.45 11.74
CA LYS A 8 1.75 -0.76 12.47
C LYS A 8 1.65 -0.05 13.82
N ALA A 9 2.73 0.58 14.29
CA ALA A 9 2.68 1.33 15.53
C ALA A 9 1.70 2.51 15.42
N ASP A 10 0.77 2.54 16.37
CA ASP A 10 -0.30 3.52 16.56
C ASP A 10 0.06 4.58 17.61
N SER A 11 1.11 4.36 18.39
CA SER A 11 1.60 5.25 19.43
C SER A 11 3.12 5.26 19.54
N ILE A 12 3.65 6.27 20.23
CA ILE A 12 5.08 6.39 20.52
C ILE A 12 5.53 5.27 21.47
N GLU A 13 4.66 4.85 22.39
CA GLU A 13 4.88 3.77 23.34
C GLU A 13 5.05 2.44 22.59
N THR A 14 4.19 2.18 21.60
CA THR A 14 4.33 1.02 20.71
C THR A 14 5.68 1.05 20.00
N LEU A 15 6.11 2.21 19.46
CA LEU A 15 7.44 2.33 18.85
C LEU A 15 8.60 2.09 19.84
N ARG A 16 8.51 2.61 21.07
CA ARG A 16 9.53 2.42 22.12
C ARG A 16 9.66 0.96 22.55
N SER A 17 8.55 0.22 22.56
CA SER A 17 8.55 -1.22 22.88
C SER A 17 9.32 -2.06 21.85
N LEU A 18 9.48 -1.56 20.62
CA LEU A 18 10.19 -2.27 19.55
C LEU A 18 11.72 -2.15 19.66
N GLY A 19 12.23 -1.24 20.50
CA GLY A 19 13.65 -1.09 20.75
C GLY A 19 14.08 0.35 21.01
N SER A 20 15.40 0.59 20.97
CA SER A 20 15.95 1.94 21.12
C SER A 20 15.61 2.83 19.93
N TYR A 21 15.59 4.15 20.15
CA TYR A 21 15.30 5.13 19.10
C TYR A 21 16.14 4.90 17.84
N TYR A 22 17.45 4.76 18.02
CA TYR A 22 18.38 4.57 16.92
C TYR A 22 18.21 3.23 16.22
N SER A 23 17.90 2.14 16.93
CA SER A 23 17.68 0.84 16.28
C SER A 23 16.41 0.87 15.44
N VAL A 24 15.33 1.48 15.96
CA VAL A 24 14.06 1.59 15.25
C VAL A 24 14.17 2.49 14.03
N LYS A 25 14.79 3.67 14.20
CA LYS A 25 15.05 4.60 13.11
C LYS A 25 15.93 3.98 12.02
N ASN A 26 17.06 3.37 12.38
CA ASN A 26 17.99 2.80 11.41
C ASN A 26 17.35 1.67 10.62
N CYS A 27 16.55 0.81 11.26
CA CYS A 27 15.83 -0.26 10.58
C CYS A 27 14.89 0.27 9.47
N LEU A 28 14.16 1.36 9.74
CA LEU A 28 13.31 2.00 8.74
C LEU A 28 14.13 2.72 7.65
N GLU A 29 15.17 3.47 8.02
CA GLU A 29 16.03 4.18 7.07
C GLU A 29 16.78 3.22 6.13
N GLU A 30 17.21 2.05 6.61
CA GLU A 30 17.81 0.98 5.81
C GLU A 30 16.82 0.42 4.80
N ALA A 31 15.59 0.12 5.23
CA ALA A 31 14.55 -0.38 4.34
C ALA A 31 14.18 0.65 3.25
N LEU A 32 14.13 1.93 3.59
CA LEU A 32 13.86 3.02 2.65
C LEU A 32 15.08 3.39 1.78
N GLY A 33 16.28 2.98 2.18
CA GLY A 33 17.55 3.39 1.57
C GLY A 33 17.75 4.91 1.58
N ASN A 34 17.14 5.62 2.53
CA ASN A 34 17.20 7.07 2.68
C ASN A 34 17.12 7.47 4.16
N LYS A 35 17.73 8.61 4.50
CA LYS A 35 17.66 9.18 5.85
C LYS A 35 16.37 9.98 6.02
N LEU A 36 15.73 9.82 7.18
CA LEU A 36 14.51 10.54 7.54
C LEU A 36 14.80 11.95 8.08
N GLY A 37 16.02 12.17 8.61
CA GLY A 37 16.47 13.49 9.07
C GLY A 37 15.82 13.99 10.37
N VAL A 38 15.15 13.10 11.10
CA VAL A 38 14.43 13.42 12.35
C VAL A 38 15.25 13.06 13.59
N THR A 39 14.97 13.75 14.69
CA THR A 39 15.60 13.57 16.01
C THR A 39 14.51 13.54 17.08
N GLY A 40 14.45 12.45 17.85
CA GLY A 40 13.39 12.25 18.85
C GLY A 40 12.26 11.35 18.36
N TRP A 41 11.52 10.79 19.30
CA TRP A 41 10.46 9.82 19.00
C TRP A 41 9.23 10.48 18.40
N GLU A 42 8.90 11.67 18.88
CA GLU A 42 7.74 12.46 18.48
C GLU A 42 7.84 12.82 16.99
N SER A 43 8.95 13.46 16.61
CA SER A 43 9.22 13.83 15.21
C SER A 43 9.34 12.62 14.29
N PHE A 44 9.83 11.49 14.79
CA PHE A 44 9.90 10.24 14.04
C PHE A 44 8.52 9.64 13.80
N PHE A 45 7.66 9.60 14.81
CA PHE A 45 6.29 9.11 14.70
C PHE A 45 5.45 9.99 13.76
N GLU A 46 5.51 11.32 13.92
CA GLU A 46 4.86 12.27 13.02
C GLU A 46 5.33 12.10 11.57
N LYS A 47 6.64 11.96 11.36
CA LYS A 47 7.21 11.76 10.02
C LYS A 47 6.73 10.46 9.38
N ILE A 48 6.63 9.38 10.15
CA ILE A 48 6.10 8.09 9.67
C ILE A 48 4.64 8.25 9.23
N ASN A 49 3.79 8.87 10.05
CA ASN A 49 2.37 9.02 9.72
C ASN A 49 2.16 9.95 8.52
N PHE A 50 2.86 11.07 8.48
CA PHE A 50 2.89 11.94 7.30
C PHE A 50 3.26 11.17 6.02
N LEU A 51 4.30 10.33 6.07
CA LEU A 51 4.72 9.54 4.92
C LEU A 51 3.70 8.45 4.55
N LYS A 52 3.05 7.80 5.53
CA LYS A 52 1.95 6.86 5.26
C LYS A 52 0.85 7.55 4.45
N ASP A 53 0.39 8.69 4.93
CA ASP A 53 -0.75 9.40 4.33
C ASP A 53 -0.42 9.94 2.93
N ILE A 54 0.73 10.60 2.78
CA ILE A 54 1.15 11.18 1.49
C ILE A 54 1.44 10.10 0.46
N VAL A 55 2.19 9.05 0.82
CA VAL A 55 2.54 7.99 -0.13
C VAL A 55 1.28 7.24 -0.58
N PHE A 56 0.37 6.95 0.35
CA PHE A 56 -0.89 6.30 0.01
C PHE A 56 -1.73 7.15 -0.93
N SER A 57 -1.93 8.43 -0.60
CA SER A 57 -2.80 9.35 -1.36
C SER A 57 -2.23 9.70 -2.73
N ASN A 58 -0.92 9.58 -2.93
CA ASN A 58 -0.23 10.03 -4.15
C ASN A 58 0.52 8.90 -4.88
N LYS A 59 0.23 7.62 -4.60
CA LYS A 59 1.00 6.48 -5.17
C LYS A 59 1.12 6.52 -6.70
N ASP A 60 0.01 6.82 -7.40
CA ASP A 60 -0.04 6.83 -8.86
C ASP A 60 0.64 8.08 -9.41
N HIS A 61 0.45 9.22 -8.75
CA HIS A 61 1.12 10.48 -9.08
C HIS A 61 2.64 10.38 -8.91
N LEU A 62 3.12 9.73 -7.84
CA LEU A 62 4.55 9.49 -7.60
C LEU A 62 5.20 8.70 -8.73
N LEU A 63 4.51 7.71 -9.30
CA LEU A 63 4.98 6.97 -10.45
C LEU A 63 4.89 7.78 -11.75
N ALA A 64 3.80 8.52 -11.94
CA ALA A 64 3.60 9.38 -13.12
C ALA A 64 4.68 10.48 -13.23
N ILE A 65 5.13 11.05 -12.10
CA ILE A 65 6.23 12.02 -12.08
C ILE A 65 7.49 11.43 -12.74
N CYS A 66 7.79 10.16 -12.47
CA CYS A 66 8.95 9.48 -13.05
C CYS A 66 8.82 9.23 -14.56
N ASP A 67 7.62 9.17 -15.10
CA ASP A 67 7.42 8.88 -16.52
C ASP A 67 7.22 10.20 -17.34
N GLY A 68 6.82 11.30 -16.69
CA GLY A 68 6.51 12.57 -17.35
C GLY A 68 7.58 13.67 -17.32
N TYR A 69 8.56 13.60 -16.40
CA TYR A 69 9.54 14.68 -16.21
C TYR A 69 10.99 14.21 -16.39
N SER A 70 11.90 15.18 -16.56
CA SER A 70 13.34 14.90 -16.54
C SER A 70 13.78 14.38 -15.16
N PHE A 71 14.95 13.75 -15.07
CA PHE A 71 15.44 13.20 -13.80
C PHE A 71 15.61 14.24 -12.69
N LYS A 72 16.10 15.44 -13.02
CA LYS A 72 16.29 16.50 -12.03
C LYS A 72 14.94 16.99 -11.48
N GLU A 73 13.97 17.19 -12.36
CA GLU A 73 12.62 17.64 -12.00
C GLU A 73 11.88 16.56 -11.22
N SER A 74 11.91 15.31 -11.71
CA SER A 74 11.30 14.16 -11.03
C SER A 74 11.83 14.04 -9.60
N LYS A 75 13.16 14.09 -9.44
CA LYS A 75 13.80 13.99 -8.12
C LYS A 75 13.43 15.15 -7.22
N HIS A 76 13.30 16.36 -7.76
CA HIS A 76 12.91 17.55 -6.99
C HIS A 76 11.45 17.45 -6.53
N GLN A 77 10.51 17.19 -7.44
CA GLN A 77 9.09 17.09 -7.12
C GLN A 77 8.79 15.97 -6.11
N VAL A 78 9.40 14.79 -6.29
CA VAL A 78 9.21 13.68 -5.35
C VAL A 78 9.84 14.02 -3.98
N ALA A 79 10.98 14.70 -3.95
CA ALA A 79 11.60 15.13 -2.69
C ALA A 79 10.76 16.17 -1.95
N GLU A 80 10.12 17.10 -2.66
CA GLU A 80 9.20 18.07 -2.09
C GLU A 80 7.93 17.39 -1.56
N LEU A 81 7.31 16.53 -2.36
CA LEU A 81 6.08 15.83 -2.00
C LEU A 81 6.28 14.96 -0.76
N LEU A 82 7.35 14.16 -0.72
CA LEU A 82 7.67 13.31 0.42
C LEU A 82 8.37 14.06 1.57
N ARG A 83 8.72 15.34 1.38
CA ARG A 83 9.58 16.14 2.27
C ARG A 83 10.82 15.35 2.70
N LEU A 84 11.45 14.64 1.77
CA LEU A 84 12.51 13.68 2.04
C LEU A 84 13.64 13.82 1.03
N ARG A 85 14.88 13.82 1.53
CA ARG A 85 16.05 13.91 0.67
C ARG A 85 16.32 12.56 0.00
N LEU A 86 16.00 12.47 -1.28
CA LEU A 86 16.21 11.27 -2.08
C LEU A 86 17.64 11.18 -2.60
N LYS A 87 18.31 10.07 -2.30
CA LYS A 87 19.57 9.69 -2.94
C LYS A 87 19.28 8.76 -4.11
N ALA A 88 19.32 9.29 -5.33
CA ALA A 88 19.26 8.55 -6.58
C ALA A 88 20.22 9.20 -7.58
N ARG A 89 20.85 8.39 -8.45
CA ARG A 89 21.84 8.78 -9.46
C ARG A 89 21.24 8.92 -10.86
N ASP A 90 20.18 8.16 -11.15
CA ASP A 90 19.49 8.17 -12.44
C ASP A 90 17.98 7.94 -12.27
N GLN A 91 17.25 8.02 -13.39
CA GLN A 91 15.79 7.89 -13.41
C GLN A 91 15.31 6.50 -13.00
N ARG A 92 16.06 5.46 -13.38
CA ARG A 92 15.72 4.07 -13.05
C ARG A 92 15.85 3.83 -11.55
N GLU A 93 16.94 4.30 -10.95
CA GLU A 93 17.16 4.21 -9.51
C GLU A 93 16.11 5.00 -8.74
N LEU A 94 15.72 6.19 -9.23
CA LEU A 94 14.64 6.98 -8.63
C LEU A 94 13.31 6.21 -8.65
N ARG A 95 12.93 5.66 -9.81
CA ARG A 95 11.70 4.89 -9.97
C ARG A 95 11.66 3.65 -9.06
N GLU A 96 12.75 2.91 -8.98
CA GLU A 96 12.86 1.73 -8.09
C GLU A 96 12.79 2.13 -6.61
N LYS A 97 13.35 3.27 -6.22
CA LYS A 97 13.21 3.80 -4.86
C LYS A 97 11.76 4.19 -4.55
N ILE A 98 11.07 4.84 -5.47
CA ILE A 98 9.65 5.19 -5.30
C ILE A 98 8.80 3.93 -5.14
N LYS A 99 8.99 2.92 -6.00
CA LYS A 99 8.32 1.63 -5.85
C LYS A 99 8.57 0.99 -4.49
N LYS A 100 9.81 1.01 -3.99
CA LYS A 100 10.14 0.52 -2.64
C LYS A 100 9.43 1.31 -1.54
N ILE A 101 9.40 2.63 -1.63
CA ILE A 101 8.69 3.49 -0.67
C ILE A 101 7.20 3.15 -0.68
N ILE A 102 6.57 3.08 -1.86
CA ILE A 102 5.16 2.68 -2.01
C ILE A 102 4.94 1.29 -1.40
N ALA A 103 5.77 0.30 -1.73
CA ALA A 103 5.65 -1.04 -1.19
C ALA A 103 5.75 -1.06 0.34
N ILE A 104 6.68 -0.30 0.93
CA ILE A 104 6.86 -0.23 2.39
C ILE A 104 5.64 0.38 3.07
N PHE A 105 5.20 1.56 2.61
CA PHE A 105 4.12 2.31 3.29
C PHE A 105 2.71 1.80 2.95
N CYS A 106 2.49 1.24 1.76
CA CYS A 106 1.19 0.73 1.35
C CYS A 106 0.98 -0.76 1.68
N ALA A 107 2.02 -1.55 1.97
CA ALA A 107 1.87 -2.99 2.24
C ALA A 107 0.99 -3.34 3.46
N ASN A 108 0.76 -2.39 4.38
CA ASN A 108 -0.04 -2.62 5.59
C ASN A 108 -1.40 -1.92 5.55
N PHE A 109 -1.78 -1.29 4.43
CA PHE A 109 -3.08 -0.66 4.30
C PHE A 109 -4.12 -1.74 3.95
N PHE A 110 -5.00 -2.04 4.90
CA PHE A 110 -6.19 -2.83 4.64
C PHE A 110 -7.26 -1.89 4.13
N ASP A 111 -7.51 -1.92 2.82
CA ASP A 111 -8.66 -1.25 2.23
C ASP A 111 -9.89 -2.17 2.39
N PRO A 112 -10.87 -1.82 3.26
CA PRO A 112 -12.04 -2.66 3.47
C PRO A 112 -12.88 -2.83 2.20
N TYR A 113 -12.88 -1.83 1.31
CA TYR A 113 -13.63 -1.87 0.06
C TYR A 113 -12.96 -2.83 -0.93
N ASP A 114 -11.66 -2.68 -1.18
CA ASP A 114 -10.91 -3.60 -2.05
C ASP A 114 -10.95 -5.04 -1.52
N TYR A 115 -10.80 -5.22 -0.20
CA TYR A 115 -10.93 -6.53 0.43
C TYR A 115 -12.33 -7.12 0.26
N TYR A 116 -13.37 -6.31 0.43
CA TYR A 116 -14.75 -6.74 0.20
C TYR A 116 -14.93 -7.18 -1.26
N GLU A 117 -14.61 -6.35 -2.24
CA GLU A 117 -14.79 -6.66 -3.66
C GLU A 117 -14.06 -7.95 -4.07
N ARG A 118 -12.80 -8.12 -3.62
CA ARG A 118 -12.01 -9.33 -3.91
C ARG A 118 -12.54 -10.61 -3.24
N THR A 119 -13.18 -10.49 -2.08
CA THR A 119 -13.63 -11.66 -1.29
C THR A 119 -15.12 -11.93 -1.36
N LYS A 120 -15.93 -10.99 -1.86
CA LYS A 120 -17.39 -11.02 -1.90
C LYS A 120 -17.93 -12.32 -2.48
N LEU A 121 -17.48 -12.70 -3.68
CA LEU A 121 -17.96 -13.90 -4.38
C LEU A 121 -17.62 -15.17 -3.59
N ASN A 122 -16.39 -15.30 -3.10
CA ASN A 122 -15.97 -16.44 -2.29
C ASN A 122 -16.76 -16.54 -0.98
N LYS A 123 -17.01 -15.39 -0.32
CA LYS A 123 -17.81 -15.34 0.90
C LYS A 123 -19.27 -15.75 0.62
N PHE A 124 -19.86 -15.27 -0.47
CA PHE A 124 -21.20 -15.66 -0.89
C PHE A 124 -21.28 -17.17 -1.13
N LYS A 125 -20.36 -17.74 -1.92
CA LYS A 125 -20.28 -19.18 -2.18
C LYS A 125 -20.12 -20.00 -0.91
N ASN A 126 -19.24 -19.57 -0.01
CA ASN A 126 -19.01 -20.26 1.26
C ASN A 126 -20.25 -20.18 2.17
N SER A 127 -20.96 -19.05 2.17
CA SER A 127 -22.22 -18.89 2.90
C SER A 127 -23.30 -19.83 2.34
N SER A 128 -23.50 -19.86 1.03
CA SER A 128 -24.47 -20.75 0.39
C SER A 128 -24.15 -22.24 0.62
N LYS A 129 -22.87 -22.61 0.67
CA LYS A 129 -22.44 -23.97 1.01
C LYS A 129 -22.89 -24.40 2.42
N LEU A 130 -22.97 -23.48 3.38
CA LEU A 130 -23.48 -23.77 4.72
C LEU A 130 -24.98 -24.10 4.70
N GLU A 131 -25.71 -23.61 3.70
CA GLU A 131 -27.12 -23.93 3.45
C GLU A 131 -27.29 -25.17 2.56
N GLY A 132 -26.19 -25.86 2.21
CA GLY A 132 -26.19 -27.01 1.31
C GLY A 132 -26.32 -26.63 -0.17
N ILE A 133 -26.27 -25.35 -0.51
CA ILE A 133 -26.38 -24.85 -1.88
C ILE A 133 -24.99 -24.76 -2.51
N GLN A 134 -24.76 -25.56 -3.56
CA GLN A 134 -23.51 -25.57 -4.29
C GLN A 134 -23.60 -24.63 -5.50
N ILE A 135 -22.94 -23.47 -5.39
CA ILE A 135 -22.91 -22.46 -6.46
C ILE A 135 -21.67 -22.68 -7.32
N GLU A 136 -21.90 -22.98 -8.60
CA GLU A 136 -20.86 -22.96 -9.63
C GLU A 136 -20.66 -21.51 -10.10
N THR A 137 -19.39 -21.10 -10.18
CA THR A 137 -19.05 -19.79 -10.76
C THR A 137 -19.10 -19.92 -12.27
N PRO A 138 -20.01 -19.19 -12.95
CA PRO A 138 -20.09 -19.26 -14.39
C PRO A 138 -18.85 -18.62 -15.04
N ASP A 139 -18.52 -19.11 -16.23
CA ASP A 139 -17.39 -18.59 -17.03
C ASP A 139 -17.69 -17.15 -17.49
N GLU A 140 -16.65 -16.35 -17.76
CA GLU A 140 -16.76 -14.93 -18.18
C GLU A 140 -17.63 -14.73 -19.43
N SER A 141 -17.85 -15.78 -20.23
CA SER A 141 -18.72 -15.79 -21.41
C SER A 141 -20.22 -15.85 -21.09
N THR A 142 -20.59 -16.10 -19.83
CA THR A 142 -21.98 -16.32 -19.43
C THR A 142 -22.60 -15.02 -18.93
N SER A 143 -23.49 -14.42 -19.71
CA SER A 143 -24.20 -13.20 -19.31
C SER A 143 -25.37 -13.51 -18.37
N LEU A 144 -25.72 -12.55 -17.51
CA LEU A 144 -26.88 -12.65 -16.64
C LEU A 144 -28.17 -12.90 -17.44
N GLU A 145 -28.30 -12.25 -18.59
CA GLU A 145 -29.43 -12.40 -19.51
C GLU A 145 -29.56 -13.85 -19.99
N SER A 146 -28.44 -14.49 -20.36
CA SER A 146 -28.44 -15.89 -20.81
C SER A 146 -28.88 -16.87 -19.70
N VAL A 147 -28.47 -16.59 -18.45
CA VAL A 147 -28.87 -17.38 -17.29
C VAL A 147 -30.35 -17.19 -17.00
N LEU A 148 -30.82 -15.94 -16.95
CA LEU A 148 -32.23 -15.62 -16.70
C LEU A 148 -33.14 -16.20 -17.78
N GLU A 149 -32.72 -16.18 -19.04
CA GLU A 149 -33.50 -16.73 -20.15
C GLU A 149 -33.61 -18.26 -20.11
N LYS A 150 -32.54 -18.96 -19.70
CA LYS A 150 -32.57 -20.41 -19.45
C LYS A 150 -33.62 -20.79 -18.41
N TYR A 151 -33.68 -20.07 -17.29
CA TYR A 151 -34.61 -20.36 -16.21
C TYR A 151 -36.04 -19.83 -16.46
N ARG A 152 -36.21 -18.75 -17.26
CA ARG A 152 -37.54 -18.28 -17.70
C ARG A 152 -38.28 -19.28 -18.57
N ARG A 153 -37.56 -20.09 -19.37
CA ARG A 153 -38.18 -21.12 -20.23
C ARG A 153 -38.61 -22.38 -19.46
N GLN A 154 -38.31 -22.47 -18.15
CA GLN A 154 -38.63 -23.61 -17.29
C GLN A 154 -39.79 -23.34 -16.30
N ILE A 155 -40.41 -22.16 -16.38
CA ILE A 155 -41.66 -21.79 -15.68
C ILE A 155 -42.78 -21.78 -16.73
#